data_AF-A0A536P622-F1
#
_entry.id   AF-A0A536P622-F1
#
_cell.length_a   1.000
_cell.length_b   1.000
_cell.length_c   1.000
_cell.angle_alpha   90.00
_cell.angle_beta   90.00
_cell.angle_gamma   90.00
#
_symmetry.space_group_name_H-M   'P 1'
#
loop_
_entity.id
_entity.type
_entity.pdbx_description
1 polymer ?
#
loop_
_entity_poly.entity_id
_entity_poly.type
_entity_poly.pdbx_seq_one_letter_code
_entity_poly.pdbx_strand_id
1 'polypeptide(L)'
;MKPEAEVPAERSPAELVAAGVERTLQLASTWPAWDGRPRLADDGERLYTPHKAIRRYADHLIDHLAQLEALLAGVPSEADGWRGSSVTLPADEAPFTEADLNEAGERLRRLAGLYALRLAAIGP
;
A
#
# COMPACT_ATOMS: atom_id res chain seq x y z
N MET A 1 -11.44 40.52 -19.41
CA MET A 1 -10.77 39.71 -18.39
C MET A 1 -11.39 38.32 -18.45
N LYS A 2 -10.70 37.34 -19.04
CA LYS A 2 -11.19 35.95 -19.06
C LYS A 2 -11.09 35.41 -17.62
N PRO A 3 -12.07 34.62 -17.14
CA PRO A 3 -11.89 33.93 -15.86
C PRO A 3 -10.69 32.99 -16.01
N GLU A 4 -9.74 33.08 -15.08
CA GLU A 4 -8.73 32.04 -14.94
C GLU A 4 -9.46 30.73 -14.72
N ALA A 5 -9.19 29.75 -15.58
CA ALA A 5 -9.70 28.41 -15.36
C ALA A 5 -9.12 27.93 -14.03
N GLU A 6 -10.00 27.61 -13.09
CA GLU A 6 -9.65 27.04 -11.79
C GLU A 6 -8.83 25.77 -12.06
N VAL A 7 -7.53 25.84 -11.79
CA VAL A 7 -6.65 24.68 -11.91
C VAL A 7 -7.15 23.67 -10.88
N PRO A 8 -7.50 22.43 -11.26
CA PRO A 8 -7.97 21.45 -10.30
C PRO A 8 -6.95 21.32 -9.18
N ALA A 9 -7.39 21.46 -7.93
CA ALA A 9 -6.51 21.25 -6.79
C ALA A 9 -5.88 19.85 -6.91
N GLU A 10 -4.54 19.81 -6.97
CA GLU A 10 -3.81 18.56 -7.00
C GLU A 10 -4.13 17.77 -5.74
N ARG A 11 -4.44 16.47 -5.88
CA ARG A 11 -4.85 15.65 -4.73
C ARG A 11 -3.70 15.61 -3.73
N SER A 12 -4.00 15.81 -2.46
CA SER A 12 -3.01 15.73 -1.40
C SER A 12 -2.39 14.31 -1.34
N PRO A 13 -1.13 14.16 -0.88
CA PRO A 13 -0.52 12.83 -0.73
C PRO A 13 -1.35 11.89 0.16
N ALA A 14 -2.05 12.42 1.17
CA ALA A 14 -2.93 11.65 2.03
C ALA A 14 -4.12 11.06 1.25
N GLU A 15 -4.75 11.85 0.38
CA GLU A 15 -5.85 11.38 -0.48
C GLU A 15 -5.36 10.35 -1.50
N LEU A 16 -4.14 10.49 -2.00
CA LEU A 16 -3.54 9.52 -2.91
C LEU A 16 -3.29 8.18 -2.22
N VAL A 17 -2.75 8.17 -0.99
CA VAL A 17 -2.57 6.94 -0.21
C VAL A 17 -3.91 6.26 0.07
N ALA A 18 -4.90 7.03 0.55
CA ALA A 18 -6.24 6.49 0.83
C ALA A 18 -6.91 5.92 -0.44
N ALA A 19 -6.82 6.63 -1.57
CA ALA A 19 -7.35 6.15 -2.84
C ALA A 19 -6.62 4.90 -3.34
N GLY A 20 -5.30 4.82 -3.14
CA GLY A 20 -4.49 3.64 -3.46
C GLY A 20 -4.91 2.42 -2.65
N VAL A 21 -5.18 2.60 -1.36
CA VAL A 21 -5.69 1.54 -0.47
C VAL A 21 -7.02 1.01 -0.97
N GLU A 22 -8.01 1.88 -1.20
CA GLU A 22 -9.33 1.44 -1.66
C GLU A 22 -9.27 0.76 -3.04
N ARG A 23 -8.45 1.28 -3.95
CA ARG A 23 -8.23 0.64 -5.25
C ARG A 23 -7.63 -0.76 -5.10
N THR A 24 -6.64 -0.92 -4.22
CA THR A 24 -6.02 -2.22 -3.95
C THR A 24 -7.04 -3.19 -3.36
N LEU A 25 -7.87 -2.76 -2.41
CA LEU A 25 -8.92 -3.59 -1.81
C LEU A 25 -10.02 -3.96 -2.82
N GLN A 26 -10.35 -3.05 -3.74
CA GLN A 26 -11.29 -3.33 -4.82
C GLN A 26 -10.75 -4.43 -5.75
N LEU A 27 -9.46 -4.38 -6.11
CA LEU A 27 -8.83 -5.47 -6.86
C LEU A 27 -8.82 -6.77 -6.05
N ALA A 28 -8.45 -6.68 -4.77
CA ALA A 28 -8.37 -7.82 -3.86
C ALA A 28 -9.72 -8.52 -3.65
N SER A 29 -10.84 -7.82 -3.84
CA SER A 29 -12.19 -8.42 -3.78
C SER A 29 -12.40 -9.55 -4.78
N THR A 30 -11.59 -9.62 -5.84
CA THR A 30 -11.65 -10.68 -6.86
C THR A 30 -10.77 -11.88 -6.52
N TRP A 31 -9.84 -11.75 -5.56
CA TRP A 31 -8.81 -12.75 -5.28
C TRP A 31 -9.26 -13.98 -4.49
N PRO A 32 -10.42 -14.01 -3.79
CA PRO A 32 -10.97 -15.26 -3.29
C PRO A 32 -11.25 -16.30 -4.39
N ALA A 33 -11.42 -15.85 -5.64
CA ALA A 33 -11.56 -16.73 -6.81
C ALA A 33 -10.22 -17.08 -7.49
N TRP A 34 -9.08 -16.77 -6.88
CA TRP A 34 -7.75 -17.05 -7.43
C TRP A 34 -7.54 -18.57 -7.65
N ASP A 35 -6.94 -18.93 -8.78
CA ASP A 35 -6.74 -20.30 -9.24
C ASP A 35 -5.55 -21.03 -8.58
N GLY A 36 -4.95 -20.43 -7.55
CA GLY A 36 -3.78 -20.96 -6.85
C GLY A 36 -2.46 -20.82 -7.63
N ARG A 37 -2.45 -20.17 -8.80
CA ARG A 37 -1.24 -20.03 -9.64
C ARG A 37 -0.60 -18.65 -9.46
N PRO A 38 0.66 -18.55 -9.01
CA PRO A 38 1.38 -17.28 -8.93
C PRO A 38 1.45 -16.60 -10.31
N ARG A 39 1.43 -15.26 -10.29
CA ARG A 39 1.56 -14.42 -11.48
C ARG A 39 2.95 -13.79 -11.51
N LEU A 40 3.60 -13.83 -12.66
CA LEU A 40 4.89 -13.16 -12.85
C LEU A 40 4.64 -11.67 -13.10
N ALA A 41 5.42 -10.81 -12.46
CA ALA A 41 5.41 -9.38 -12.72
C ALA A 41 6.02 -9.06 -14.08
N ASP A 42 5.78 -7.85 -14.56
CA ASP A 42 6.23 -7.38 -15.88
C ASP A 42 7.75 -7.40 -16.06
N ASP A 43 8.52 -7.37 -14.95
CA ASP A 43 9.98 -7.49 -14.99
C ASP A 43 10.48 -8.92 -15.21
N GLY A 44 9.60 -9.91 -15.17
CA GLY A 44 9.95 -11.31 -15.36
C GLY A 44 10.66 -11.95 -14.17
N GLU A 45 10.82 -11.25 -13.05
CA GLU A 45 11.60 -11.72 -11.90
C GLU A 45 10.72 -12.00 -10.68
N ARG A 46 9.73 -11.14 -10.42
CA ARG A 46 8.92 -11.23 -9.20
C ARG A 46 7.65 -12.03 -9.40
N LEU A 47 7.47 -13.08 -8.62
CA LEU A 47 6.19 -13.79 -8.51
C LEU A 47 5.28 -13.11 -7.50
N TYR A 48 3.99 -13.03 -7.80
CA TYR A 48 2.94 -12.52 -6.94
C TYR A 48 1.80 -13.51 -6.78
N THR A 49 1.41 -13.70 -5.53
CA THR A 49 0.17 -14.33 -5.08
C THR A 49 -0.68 -13.26 -4.41
N PRO A 50 -1.98 -13.50 -4.17
CA PRO A 50 -2.82 -12.57 -3.42
C PRO A 50 -2.24 -12.17 -2.05
N HIS A 51 -1.81 -13.16 -1.26
CA HIS A 51 -1.20 -12.90 0.06
C HIS A 51 0.10 -12.11 -0.05
N LYS A 52 0.97 -12.44 -1.01
CA LYS A 52 2.19 -11.64 -1.23
C LYS A 52 1.87 -10.20 -1.62
N ALA A 53 0.86 -9.99 -2.45
CA ALA A 53 0.45 -8.66 -2.88
C ALA A 53 -0.06 -7.82 -1.69
N ILE A 54 -0.95 -8.38 -0.85
CA ILE A 54 -1.42 -7.70 0.37
C ILE A 54 -0.26 -7.42 1.33
N ARG A 55 0.58 -8.42 1.60
CA ARG A 55 1.73 -8.29 2.49
C ARG A 55 2.67 -7.18 2.01
N ARG A 56 3.08 -7.21 0.73
CA ARG A 56 3.99 -6.20 0.17
C ARG A 56 3.40 -4.80 0.17
N TYR A 57 2.09 -4.69 -0.05
CA TYR A 57 1.41 -3.41 0.04
C TYR A 57 1.39 -2.88 1.47
N ALA A 58 1.10 -3.72 2.46
CA ALA A 58 1.17 -3.37 3.87
C ALA A 58 2.59 -3.01 4.32
N ASP A 59 3.59 -3.84 3.97
CA ASP A 59 5.00 -3.60 4.24
C ASP A 59 5.41 -2.22 3.70
N HIS A 60 5.06 -1.90 2.44
CA HIS A 60 5.41 -0.64 1.82
C HIS A 60 4.79 0.58 2.53
N LEU A 61 3.56 0.46 3.02
CA LEU A 61 2.94 1.48 3.87
C LEU A 61 3.63 1.59 5.24
N ILE A 62 4.13 0.51 5.80
CA ILE A 62 4.87 0.56 7.07
C ILE A 62 6.24 1.22 6.86
N ASP A 63 6.95 0.86 5.79
CA ASP A 63 8.27 1.40 5.45
C ASP A 63 8.22 2.92 5.27
N HIS A 64 7.24 3.39 4.50
CA HIS A 64 7.06 4.83 4.29
C HIS A 64 6.49 5.55 5.53
N LEU A 65 5.67 4.88 6.35
CA LEU A 65 5.27 5.47 7.63
C LEU A 65 6.48 5.66 8.55
N ALA A 66 7.40 4.69 8.63
CA ALA A 66 8.62 4.83 9.40
C ALA A 66 9.49 6.00 8.89
N GLN A 67 9.58 6.19 7.56
CA GLN A 67 10.25 7.35 6.98
C GLN A 67 9.59 8.68 7.36
N LEU A 68 8.26 8.74 7.37
CA LEU A 68 7.51 9.92 7.81
C LEU A 68 7.76 10.23 9.29
N GLU A 69 7.76 9.22 10.17
CA GLU A 69 8.05 9.43 11.59
C GLU A 69 9.49 9.91 11.81
N ALA A 70 10.47 9.36 11.08
CA ALA A 70 11.87 9.82 11.15
C ALA A 70 11.99 11.29 10.70
N LEU A 71 11.33 11.65 9.60
CA LEU A 71 11.28 13.03 9.09
C LEU A 71 10.67 13.98 10.13
N LEU A 72 9.53 13.62 10.71
CA LEU A 72 8.84 14.40 11.75
C LEU A 72 9.69 14.58 13.01
N ALA A 73 10.50 13.58 13.36
CA ALA A 73 11.42 13.63 14.49
C ALA A 73 12.75 14.34 14.15
N GLY A 74 13.00 14.71 12.89
CA GLY A 74 14.23 15.35 12.46
C GLY A 74 15.46 14.43 12.50
N VAL A 75 15.26 13.11 12.36
CA VAL A 75 16.33 12.10 12.36
C VAL A 75 16.42 11.39 11.01
N PRO A 76 17.59 10.81 10.65
CA PRO A 76 17.68 9.99 9.44
C PRO A 76 16.76 8.77 9.50
N SER A 77 16.11 8.44 8.39
CA SER A 77 15.37 7.18 8.27
C SER A 77 16.33 5.99 8.23
N GLU A 78 15.97 4.89 8.89
CA GLU A 78 16.71 3.63 8.76
C GLU A 78 16.56 3.05 7.35
N ALA A 79 17.64 2.47 6.83
CA ALA A 79 17.64 1.85 5.51
C ALA A 79 16.96 0.48 5.58
N ASP A 80 16.09 0.19 4.61
CA ASP A 80 15.51 -1.14 4.46
C ASP A 80 16.56 -2.13 3.90
N GLY A 81 16.95 -3.10 4.72
CA GLY A 81 17.83 -4.19 4.34
C GLY A 81 17.09 -5.42 3.76
N TRP A 82 15.77 -5.39 3.73
CA TRP A 82 14.94 -6.50 3.31
C TRP A 82 14.78 -6.58 1.79
N ARG A 83 14.92 -7.78 1.22
CA ARG A 83 14.74 -8.02 -0.22
C ARG A 83 13.26 -8.26 -0.57
N GLY A 84 12.41 -7.31 -0.18
CA GLY A 84 10.97 -7.53 0.02
C GLY A 84 10.23 -8.25 -1.10
N SER A 85 10.24 -7.69 -2.31
CA SER A 85 9.43 -8.23 -3.41
C SER A 85 10.05 -9.44 -4.12
N SER A 86 11.37 -9.67 -3.97
CA SER A 86 12.04 -10.85 -4.54
C SER A 86 11.83 -12.11 -3.70
N VAL A 87 11.35 -11.98 -2.46
CA VAL A 87 11.08 -13.11 -1.57
C VAL A 87 9.59 -13.47 -1.59
N THR A 88 9.31 -14.75 -1.82
CA THR A 88 7.99 -15.36 -1.58
C THR A 88 8.11 -16.27 -0.37
N LEU A 89 7.27 -16.04 0.64
CA LEU A 89 7.24 -16.83 1.87
C LEU A 89 6.22 -17.97 1.74
N PRO A 90 6.34 -19.06 2.52
CA PRO A 90 5.34 -20.13 2.50
C PRO A 90 3.90 -19.64 2.79
N ALA A 91 3.75 -18.64 3.66
CA ALA A 91 2.45 -18.04 3.95
C ALA A 91 1.84 -17.30 2.74
N ASP A 92 2.68 -16.82 1.82
CA ASP A 92 2.21 -16.15 0.61
C ASP A 92 1.50 -17.12 -0.35
N GLU A 93 1.73 -18.44 -0.24
CA GLU A 93 1.21 -19.44 -1.17
C GLU A 93 -0.15 -20.01 -0.77
N ALA A 94 -0.67 -19.64 0.41
CA ALA A 94 -1.97 -20.09 0.88
C ALA A 94 -3.12 -19.61 -0.04
N PRO A 95 -4.27 -20.31 -0.06
CA PRO A 95 -5.50 -19.75 -0.63
C PRO A 95 -5.84 -18.41 0.02
N PHE A 96 -6.40 -17.50 -0.77
CA PHE A 96 -6.89 -16.22 -0.27
C PHE A 96 -8.40 -16.33 -0.05
N THR A 97 -8.89 -15.96 1.13
CA THR A 97 -10.27 -16.15 1.54
C THR A 97 -10.96 -14.81 1.79
N GLU A 98 -12.28 -14.85 2.00
CA GLU A 98 -13.04 -13.65 2.43
C GLU A 98 -12.56 -13.14 3.80
N ALA A 99 -12.10 -14.02 4.69
CA ALA A 99 -11.54 -13.62 5.98
C ALA A 99 -10.23 -12.84 5.79
N ASP A 100 -9.37 -13.26 4.87
CA ASP A 100 -8.13 -12.57 4.53
C ASP A 100 -8.41 -11.20 3.89
N LEU A 101 -9.42 -11.10 3.03
CA LEU A 101 -9.86 -9.83 2.46
C LEU A 101 -10.38 -8.87 3.53
N ASN A 102 -11.18 -9.37 4.47
CA ASN A 102 -11.68 -8.57 5.58
C ASN A 102 -10.53 -8.07 6.45
N GLU A 103 -9.60 -8.95 6.81
CA GLU A 103 -8.40 -8.59 7.56
C GLU A 103 -7.54 -7.54 6.83
N ALA A 104 -7.30 -7.74 5.54
CA ALA A 104 -6.57 -6.78 4.71
C ALA A 104 -7.27 -5.42 4.70
N GLY A 105 -8.60 -5.39 4.54
CA GLY A 105 -9.40 -4.17 4.57
C GLY A 105 -9.27 -3.41 5.89
N GLU A 106 -9.41 -4.13 7.00
CA GLU A 106 -9.30 -3.58 8.35
C GLU A 106 -7.90 -3.00 8.62
N ARG A 107 -6.83 -3.69 8.21
CA ARG A 107 -5.45 -3.25 8.44
C ARG A 107 -5.06 -2.09 7.54
N LEU A 108 -5.29 -2.20 6.22
CA LEU A 108 -4.83 -1.22 5.25
C LEU A 108 -5.55 0.13 5.40
N ARG A 109 -6.85 0.13 5.73
CA ARG A 109 -7.59 1.38 5.98
C ARG A 109 -7.10 2.11 7.23
N ARG A 110 -6.75 1.38 8.29
CA ARG A 110 -6.16 1.98 9.50
C ARG A 110 -4.79 2.60 9.19
N LEU A 111 -3.95 1.91 8.39
CA LEU A 111 -2.69 2.49 7.92
C LEU A 111 -2.93 3.77 7.11
N ALA A 112 -3.86 3.76 6.15
CA ALA A 112 -4.23 4.97 5.40
C ALA A 112 -4.69 6.12 6.31
N GLY A 113 -5.45 5.81 7.36
CA GLY A 113 -5.85 6.78 8.38
C GLY A 113 -4.66 7.40 9.12
N LEU A 114 -3.64 6.59 9.47
CA LEU A 114 -2.41 7.12 10.08
C LEU A 114 -1.68 8.08 9.14
N TYR A 115 -1.59 7.75 7.85
CA TYR A 115 -1.00 8.66 6.85
C TYR A 115 -1.74 9.99 6.79
N ALA A 116 -3.07 9.98 6.78
CA ALA A 116 -3.86 11.20 6.78
C ALA A 116 -3.55 12.07 8.01
N LEU A 117 -3.46 11.46 9.20
CA LEU A 117 -3.11 12.17 10.43
C LEU A 117 -1.69 12.76 10.39
N ARG A 118 -0.71 11.99 9.90
CA ARG A 118 0.69 12.42 9.87
C ARG A 118 0.97 13.47 8.81
N LEU A 119 0.45 13.31 7.61
CA LEU A 119 0.64 14.27 6.53
C LEU A 119 -0.07 15.61 6.85
N ALA A 120 -1.22 15.57 7.52
CA ALA A 120 -1.86 16.80 8.02
C ALA A 120 -1.00 17.55 9.06
N ALA A 121 -0.16 16.85 9.83
CA ALA A 121 0.74 17.45 10.81
C ALA A 121 2.01 18.05 10.20
N ILE A 122 2.43 17.58 9.01
CA ILE A 122 3.62 18.07 8.30
C ILE A 122 3.36 19.43 7.62
N GLY A 123 2.10 19.75 7.34
CA GLY A 123 1.73 20.94 6.56
C GLY A 123 1.78 20.70 5.05
N PRO A 124 1.37 21.70 4.24
CA PRO A 124 1.42 21.62 2.77
C PRO A 124 2.83 21.55 2.21
#